data_AF-A0A6N6T3Y1-F1
#
_entry.id   AF-A0A6N6T3Y1-F1
#
_cell.length_a   1.000
_cell.length_b   1.000
_cell.length_c   1.000
_cell.angle_alpha   90.00
_cell.angle_beta   90.00
_cell.angle_gamma   90.00
#
_symmetry.space_group_name_H-M   'P 1'
#
loop_
_entity.id
_entity.type
_entity.pdbx_description
1 polymer ?
#
loop_
_entity_poly.entity_id
_entity_poly.type
_entity_poly.pdbx_seq_one_letter_code
_entity_poly.pdbx_strand_id
1 'polypeptide(L)'
;MRDRKEAKRGPQSQMLDYVILLLVAAAGFAGAPWWFVLMGTAGLTVDAWWVKLRLLRQPPSVPLSSKIITYLVTGILANLGFAAFVFLCGRWLRQLLD
;
A
#
# COMPACT_ATOMS: atom_id res chain seq x y z
N MET A 1 11.54 -8.64 -27.96
CA MET A 1 10.96 -7.50 -27.21
C MET A 1 10.16 -8.08 -26.05
N ARG A 2 10.53 -7.69 -24.82
CA ARG A 2 10.07 -8.28 -23.56
C ARG A 2 8.57 -8.14 -23.38
N ASP A 3 7.86 -9.26 -23.43
CA ASP A 3 6.56 -9.47 -22.81
C ASP A 3 6.68 -9.21 -21.30
N ARG A 4 6.54 -7.94 -20.91
CA ARG A 4 6.20 -7.57 -19.54
C ARG A 4 4.75 -8.00 -19.35
N LYS A 5 4.53 -9.27 -19.05
CA LYS A 5 3.30 -9.70 -18.39
C LYS A 5 3.29 -8.98 -17.05
N GLU A 6 2.61 -7.83 -17.04
CA GLU A 6 2.20 -7.17 -15.82
C GLU A 6 1.55 -8.25 -14.96
N ALA A 7 2.24 -8.62 -13.88
CA ALA A 7 1.66 -9.46 -12.85
C ALA A 7 0.51 -8.64 -12.26
N LYS A 8 -0.67 -8.70 -12.91
CA LYS A 8 -1.89 -8.10 -12.43
C LYS A 8 -2.10 -8.66 -11.03
N ARG A 9 -1.98 -7.78 -10.03
CA ARG A 9 -2.41 -8.06 -8.66
C ARG A 9 -3.78 -8.72 -8.76
N GLY A 10 -3.95 -9.86 -8.09
CA GLY A 10 -5.22 -10.57 -8.11
C GLY A 10 -6.35 -9.64 -7.63
N PRO A 11 -7.60 -9.86 -8.08
CA PRO A 11 -8.74 -9.02 -7.68
C PRO A 11 -8.85 -8.82 -6.16
N GLN A 12 -8.44 -9.85 -5.40
CA GLN A 12 -8.44 -9.87 -3.93
C GLN A 12 -7.49 -8.84 -3.30
N SER A 13 -6.27 -8.69 -3.83
CA SER A 13 -5.30 -7.69 -3.33
C SER A 13 -5.78 -6.26 -3.58
N GLN A 14 -6.44 -6.02 -4.73
CA GLN A 14 -7.00 -4.70 -5.03
C GLN A 14 -8.14 -4.34 -4.09
N MET A 15 -9.05 -5.29 -3.80
CA MET A 15 -10.13 -5.06 -2.84
C MET A 15 -9.59 -4.73 -1.44
N LEU A 16 -8.54 -5.43 -0.98
CA LEU A 16 -7.92 -5.15 0.31
C LEU A 16 -7.29 -3.77 0.35
N ASP A 17 -6.57 -3.37 -0.70
CA ASP A 17 -5.97 -2.04 -0.83
C ASP A 17 -7.04 -0.94 -0.70
N TYR A 18 -8.19 -1.08 -1.38
CA TYR A 18 -9.29 -0.13 -1.27
C TYR A 18 -9.90 -0.09 0.13
N VAL A 19 -10.08 -1.23 0.79
CA VAL A 19 -10.61 -1.29 2.16
C VAL A 19 -9.66 -0.59 3.14
N ILE A 20 -8.35 -0.83 3.03
CA ILE A 20 -7.35 -0.17 3.88
C ILE A 20 -7.38 1.34 3.66
N LEU A 21 -7.46 1.80 2.40
CA LEU A 21 -7.56 3.23 2.10
C LEU A 21 -8.84 3.86 2.63
N LEU A 22 -9.97 3.15 2.55
CA LEU A 22 -11.25 3.63 3.06
C LEU A 22 -11.23 3.75 4.59
N LEU A 23 -10.60 2.81 5.29
CA LEU A 23 -10.36 2.88 6.73
C LEU A 23 -9.45 4.05 7.12
N VAL A 24 -8.39 4.31 6.34
CA VAL A 24 -7.48 5.45 6.56
C VAL A 24 -8.19 6.78 6.33
N ALA A 25 -9.02 6.89 5.28
CA ALA A 25 -9.87 8.05 5.04
C ALA A 25 -10.86 8.27 6.20
N ALA A 26 -11.54 7.21 6.64
CA ALA A 26 -12.48 7.26 7.74
C ALA A 26 -11.78 7.67 9.06
N ALA A 27 -10.56 7.20 9.30
CA ALA A 27 -9.74 7.61 10.44
C ALA A 27 -9.38 9.11 10.35
N GLY A 28 -9.01 9.61 9.16
CA GLY A 28 -8.78 11.03 8.92
C GLY A 28 -10.02 11.88 9.20
N PHE A 29 -11.18 11.43 8.71
CA PHE A 29 -12.48 12.07 8.95
C PHE A 29 -12.86 12.05 10.44
N ALA A 30 -12.65 10.93 11.14
CA ALA A 30 -12.91 10.80 12.57
C ALA A 30 -11.95 11.65 13.43
N GLY A 31 -10.90 12.24 12.84
CA GLY A 31 -9.92 13.05 13.56
C GLY A 31 -8.91 12.21 14.35
N ALA A 32 -8.70 10.96 13.93
CA ALA A 32 -7.76 10.04 14.55
C ALA A 32 -6.31 10.59 14.51
N PRO A 33 -5.41 10.09 15.38
CA PRO A 33 -4.01 10.50 15.36
C PRO A 33 -3.29 10.07 14.08
N TRP A 34 -2.30 10.86 13.67
CA TRP A 34 -1.55 10.70 12.41
C TRP A 34 -0.83 9.34 12.26
N TRP A 35 -0.57 8.63 13.35
CA TRP A 35 0.02 7.29 13.34
C TRP A 35 -0.85 6.25 12.61
N PHE A 36 -2.14 6.52 12.39
CA PHE A 36 -2.99 5.70 11.52
C PHE A 36 -2.51 5.65 10.06
N VAL A 37 -1.81 6.69 9.60
CA VAL A 37 -1.15 6.68 8.27
C VAL A 37 -0.08 5.60 8.22
N LEU A 38 0.69 5.42 9.30
CA LEU A 38 1.72 4.37 9.39
C LEU A 38 1.08 2.98 9.41
N MET A 39 -0.05 2.80 10.10
CA MET A 39 -0.83 1.55 10.07
C MET A 39 -1.38 1.23 8.68
N GLY A 40 -1.96 2.22 7.99
CA GLY A 40 -2.41 2.05 6.61
C GLY A 40 -1.28 1.70 5.65
N THR A 41 -0.15 2.39 5.78
CA THR A 41 1.07 2.12 5.00
C THR A 41 1.60 0.72 5.27
N ALA A 42 1.63 0.29 6.53
CA ALA A 42 2.03 -1.06 6.91
C ALA A 42 1.11 -2.11 6.30
N GLY A 43 -0.21 -1.91 6.33
CA GLY A 43 -1.19 -2.79 5.70
C GLY A 43 -0.96 -2.96 4.20
N LEU A 44 -0.84 -1.84 3.46
CA LEU A 44 -0.57 -1.84 2.01
C LEU A 44 0.78 -2.50 1.66
N THR A 45 1.77 -2.32 2.53
CA THR A 45 3.10 -2.91 2.33
C THR A 45 3.10 -4.41 2.59
N VAL A 46 2.41 -4.87 3.64
CA VAL A 46 2.28 -6.29 4.00
C VAL A 46 1.53 -7.04 2.91
N ASP A 47 0.43 -6.52 2.35
CA ASP A 47 -0.29 -7.18 1.25
C ASP A 47 0.61 -7.36 0.02
N ALA A 48 1.31 -6.29 -0.38
CA ALA A 48 2.26 -6.31 -1.48
C ALA A 48 3.40 -7.32 -1.26
N TRP A 49 3.85 -7.48 -0.02
CA TRP A 49 4.87 -8.45 0.36
C TRP A 49 4.34 -9.87 0.41
N TRP A 50 3.12 -10.07 0.88
CA TRP A 50 2.49 -11.38 0.99
C TRP A 50 2.33 -12.04 -0.37
N VAL A 51 1.92 -11.27 -1.39
CA VAL A 51 1.86 -11.72 -2.78
C VAL A 51 3.25 -12.10 -3.31
N LYS A 52 4.28 -11.28 -3.04
CA LYS A 52 5.67 -11.57 -3.45
C LYS A 52 6.25 -12.78 -2.73
N LEU A 53 6.00 -12.95 -1.43
CA LEU A 53 6.40 -14.12 -0.64
C LEU A 53 5.75 -15.40 -1.16
N ARG A 54 4.48 -15.34 -1.58
CA ARG A 54 3.80 -16.47 -2.24
C ARG A 54 4.48 -16.86 -3.55
N LEU A 55 4.90 -15.87 -4.35
CA LEU A 55 5.63 -16.09 -5.60
C LEU A 55 7.06 -16.60 -5.37
N LEU A 56 7.75 -16.10 -4.34
CA LEU A 56 9.11 -16.53 -3.94
C LEU A 56 9.15 -17.94 -3.33
N ARG A 57 8.02 -18.48 -2.86
CA ARG A 57 7.91 -19.89 -2.47
C ARG A 57 7.96 -20.85 -3.67
N GLN A 58 7.86 -20.36 -4.89
CA GLN A 58 8.07 -21.14 -6.10
C GLN A 58 9.55 -21.04 -6.52
N PRO A 59 10.27 -22.16 -6.75
CA PRO A 59 11.63 -22.12 -7.28
C PRO A 59 11.63 -21.54 -8.71
N PRO A 60 12.67 -20.78 -9.13
CA PRO A 60 13.97 -20.57 -8.46
C PRO A 60 14.03 -19.37 -7.52
N SER A 61 14.76 -19.51 -6.40
CA SER A 61 15.06 -18.44 -5.45
C SER A 61 16.03 -17.43 -6.07
N VAL A 62 15.55 -16.23 -6.40
CA VAL A 62 16.40 -15.13 -6.88
C VAL A 62 17.12 -14.45 -5.71
N PRO A 63 18.44 -14.19 -5.81
CA PRO A 63 19.18 -13.48 -4.78
C PRO A 63 18.67 -12.04 -4.60
N LEU A 64 18.57 -11.60 -3.34
CA LEU A 64 18.21 -10.23 -2.95
C LEU A 64 19.24 -9.24 -3.51
N SER A 65 18.95 -8.67 -4.68
CA SER A 65 19.76 -7.64 -5.33
C SER A 65 19.35 -6.24 -4.87
N SER A 66 20.26 -5.27 -4.81
CA SER A 66 19.96 -3.86 -4.48
C SER A 66 18.78 -3.28 -5.26
N LYS A 67 18.56 -3.73 -6.51
CA LYS A 67 17.39 -3.32 -7.31
C LYS A 67 16.07 -3.66 -6.61
N ILE A 68 15.97 -4.83 -5.98
CA ILE A 68 14.78 -5.27 -5.25
C ILE A 68 14.52 -4.37 -4.05
N ILE A 69 15.59 -3.98 -3.33
CA ILE A 69 15.50 -3.08 -2.18
C ILE A 69 15.07 -1.68 -2.63
N THR A 70 15.62 -1.16 -3.73
CA THR A 70 15.20 0.14 -4.27
C THR A 70 13.71 0.11 -4.61
N TYR A 71 13.25 -0.86 -5.40
CA TYR A 71 11.83 -0.96 -5.74
C TYR A 71 10.93 -1.16 -4.51
N LEU A 72 11.44 -1.82 -3.47
CA LEU A 72 10.76 -1.93 -2.19
C LEU A 72 10.58 -0.56 -1.54
N VAL A 73 11.68 0.14 -1.33
CA VAL A 73 11.70 1.43 -0.64
C VAL A 73 10.87 2.45 -1.39
N THR A 74 10.98 2.52 -2.72
CA THR A 74 10.15 3.40 -3.54
C THR A 74 8.67 3.03 -3.45
N GLY A 75 8.33 1.74 -3.38
CA GLY A 75 6.95 1.29 -3.18
C GLY A 75 6.39 1.65 -1.81
N ILE A 76 7.18 1.52 -0.75
CA ILE A 76 6.80 1.94 0.61
C ILE A 76 6.57 3.45 0.66
N LEU A 77 7.48 4.24 0.07
CA LEU A 77 7.34 5.70 -0.03
C LEU A 77 6.09 6.11 -0.81
N ALA A 78 5.79 5.44 -1.91
CA ALA A 78 4.58 5.69 -2.69
C ALA A 78 3.31 5.37 -1.87
N ASN A 79 3.27 4.22 -1.19
CA ASN A 79 2.16 3.83 -0.31
C ASN A 79 1.98 4.81 0.86
N LEU A 80 3.09 5.28 1.45
CA LEU A 80 3.08 6.25 2.53
C LEU A 80 2.48 7.58 2.07
N GLY A 81 2.92 8.07 0.90
CA GLY A 81 2.38 9.28 0.29
C GLY A 81 0.89 9.14 0.00
N PHE A 82 0.46 7.99 -0.52
CA PHE A 82 -0.95 7.73 -0.83
C PHE A 82 -1.82 7.65 0.44
N ALA A 83 -1.36 6.94 1.47
CA ALA A 83 -2.04 6.84 2.75
C ALA A 83 -2.14 8.21 3.46
N ALA A 84 -1.07 9.01 3.42
CA ALA A 84 -1.06 10.36 3.97
C ALA A 84 -2.04 11.27 3.21
N PHE A 85 -2.05 11.20 1.88
CA PHE A 85 -2.96 11.97 1.04
C PHE A 85 -4.43 11.63 1.34
N VAL A 86 -4.76 10.34 1.42
CA VAL A 86 -6.13 9.87 1.71
C VAL A 86 -6.57 10.26 3.13
N PHE A 87 -5.68 10.18 4.12
CA PHE A 87 -5.94 10.65 5.47
C PHE A 87 -6.18 12.16 5.52
N LEU A 88 -5.37 12.95 4.81
CA LEU A 88 -5.58 14.40 4.67
C LEU A 88 -6.91 14.71 3.99
N CYS A 89 -7.26 14.02 2.91
CA CYS A 89 -8.55 14.18 2.24
C CYS A 89 -9.73 13.93 3.20
N GLY A 90 -9.69 12.85 4.00
CA GLY A 90 -10.72 12.57 5.00
C GLY A 90 -10.83 13.68 6.05
N ARG A 91 -9.69 14.19 6.52
CA ARG A 91 -9.65 15.28 7.50
C ARG A 91 -10.14 16.61 6.91
N TRP A 92 -9.77 16.93 5.67
CA TRP A 92 -10.26 18.09 4.94
C TRP A 92 -11.76 18.02 4.69
N LEU A 93 -12.28 16.84 4.35
CA LEU A 93 -13.71 16.62 4.17
C LEU A 93 -14.49 16.91 5.46
N ARG A 94 -13.95 16.47 6.61
CA ARG A 94 -14.52 16.81 7.92
C ARG A 94 -14.56 18.32 8.14
N GLN A 95 -13.47 19.02 7.87
CA GLN A 95 -13.38 20.49 7.99
C GLN A 95 -14.32 21.25 7.04
N LEU A 96 -14.77 20.63 5.94
CA LEU A 96 -15.74 21.22 5.01
C LEU A 96 -17.19 20.95 5.41
N LEU A 97 -17.44 19.89 6.18
CA LEU A 97 -18.78 19.53 6.68
C LEU A 97 -19.09 20.11 8.07
N ASP A 98 -18.07 20.39 8.88
CA ASP A 98 -18.15 21.15 10.13
C ASP A 98 -18.17 22.67 9.84
#